data_AF-A0A3E0ID17-F1
#
_entry.id   AF-A0A3E0ID17-F1
#
_cell.length_a   1.000
_cell.length_b   1.000
_cell.length_c   1.000
_cell.angle_alpha   90.00
_cell.angle_beta   90.00
_cell.angle_gamma   90.00
#
_symmetry.space_group_name_H-M   'P 1'
#
loop_
_entity.id
_entity.type
_entity.pdbx_description
1 polymer ?
#
loop_
_entity_poly.entity_id
_entity_poly.type
_entity_poly.pdbx_seq_one_letter_code
_entity_poly.pdbx_strand_id
1 'polypeptide(L)'
;MIIFAFFGIVACNSPKEKKQIVEASCGQCKLGLDSQQGCDLAVKIDEKAYFIDGAHIDDFGDAHDKNIGFCNVVRKAEVTGKVENGRFKATSFKIIEE
;
A
#
# COMPACT_ATOMS: atom_id res chain seq x y z
N MET A 1 44.08 -2.23 31.69
CA MET A 1 43.41 -1.77 30.46
C MET A 1 42.19 -2.67 30.27
N ILE A 2 41.07 -2.34 30.93
CA ILE A 2 39.91 -3.23 31.02
C ILE A 2 39.03 -3.06 29.78
N ILE A 3 38.81 -4.19 29.14
CA ILE A 3 37.89 -4.47 28.04
C ILE A 3 36.46 -4.10 28.46
N PHE A 4 35.79 -3.27 27.67
CA PHE A 4 34.33 -3.29 27.57
C PHE A 4 33.95 -3.27 26.09
N ALA A 5 33.94 -4.47 25.52
CA ALA A 5 33.23 -4.74 24.27
C ALA A 5 31.73 -4.64 24.55
N PHE A 6 31.17 -3.44 24.40
CA PHE A 6 29.73 -3.22 24.40
C PHE A 6 29.20 -3.53 22.99
N PHE A 7 29.09 -4.82 22.68
CA PHE A 7 28.35 -5.29 21.51
C PHE A 7 26.86 -5.07 21.82
N GLY A 8 26.38 -3.88 21.49
CA GLY A 8 24.97 -3.53 21.59
C GLY A 8 24.15 -4.48 20.72
N ILE A 9 23.32 -5.29 21.36
CA ILE A 9 22.33 -6.14 20.69
C ILE A 9 21.26 -5.16 20.16
N VAL A 10 21.39 -4.76 18.90
CA VAL A 10 20.32 -4.03 18.21
C VAL A 10 19.16 -5.01 18.04
N ALA A 11 18.21 -4.97 18.97
CA ALA A 11 16.94 -5.64 18.80
C ALA A 11 16.18 -4.91 17.68
N CYS A 12 16.27 -5.42 16.44
CA CYS A 12 15.42 -4.99 15.34
C CYS A 12 13.98 -5.39 15.67
N ASN A 13 13.25 -4.51 16.36
CA ASN A 13 11.80 -4.63 16.53
C ASN A 13 11.13 -4.12 15.25
N SER A 14 11.13 -4.94 14.20
CA SER A 14 10.42 -4.61 12.96
C SER A 14 8.92 -4.60 13.26
N PRO A 15 8.20 -3.49 13.04
CA PRO A 15 6.75 -3.49 13.20
C PRO A 15 6.16 -4.58 12.29
N LYS A 16 5.43 -5.53 12.89
CA LYS A 16 4.77 -6.60 12.15
C LYS A 16 3.78 -5.97 11.18
N GLU A 17 3.85 -6.41 9.92
CA GLU A 17 2.89 -6.03 8.89
C GLU A 17 1.48 -6.43 9.32
N LYS A 18 0.52 -5.54 9.04
CA LYS A 18 -0.87 -5.72 9.44
C LYS A 18 -1.69 -6.09 8.22
N LYS A 19 -2.45 -7.19 8.32
CA LYS A 19 -3.52 -7.52 7.39
C LYS A 19 -4.77 -6.69 7.71
N GLN A 20 -5.36 -6.04 6.71
CA GLN A 20 -6.54 -5.20 6.86
C GLN A 20 -7.33 -5.07 5.56
N ILE A 21 -8.63 -4.75 5.68
CA ILE A 21 -9.49 -4.43 4.54
C ILE A 21 -9.49 -2.91 4.37
N VAL A 22 -9.21 -2.46 3.15
CA VAL A 22 -9.07 -1.05 2.80
C VAL A 22 -9.82 -0.76 1.50
N GLU A 23 -10.10 0.51 1.26
CA GLU A 23 -10.48 0.96 -0.09
C GLU A 23 -9.22 1.06 -0.96
N ALA A 24 -9.30 0.61 -2.19
CA ALA A 24 -8.24 0.65 -3.19
C ALA A 24 -8.77 1.18 -4.52
N SER A 25 -8.02 2.08 -5.14
CA SER A 25 -8.38 2.71 -6.41
C SER A 25 -7.18 3.43 -7.03
N CYS A 26 -7.37 4.07 -8.18
CA CYS A 26 -6.37 5.01 -8.69
C CYS A 26 -6.22 6.21 -7.73
N GLY A 27 -4.99 6.45 -7.30
CA GLY A 27 -4.65 7.52 -6.36
C GLY A 27 -5.06 8.89 -6.89
N GLN A 28 -4.73 9.16 -8.15
CA GLN A 28 -4.99 10.43 -8.81
C GLN A 28 -6.47 10.60 -9.18
N CYS A 29 -7.12 9.57 -9.72
CA CYS A 29 -8.48 9.70 -10.24
C CYS A 29 -9.57 9.65 -9.15
N LYS A 30 -9.35 8.90 -8.06
CA LYS A 30 -10.41 8.59 -7.08
C LYS A 30 -10.04 8.91 -5.64
N LEU A 31 -8.76 8.93 -5.28
CA LEU A 31 -8.32 9.16 -3.90
C LEU A 31 -7.64 10.53 -3.68
N GLY A 32 -7.63 11.39 -4.69
CA GLY A 32 -7.18 12.78 -4.57
C GLY A 32 -5.67 12.96 -4.32
N LEU A 33 -4.85 11.97 -4.68
CA LEU A 33 -3.40 12.09 -4.59
C LEU A 33 -2.85 12.83 -5.81
N ASP A 34 -2.04 13.85 -5.59
CA ASP A 34 -1.54 14.76 -6.65
C ASP A 34 -0.01 14.91 -6.66
N SER A 35 0.71 14.21 -5.77
CA SER A 35 2.16 14.31 -5.63
C SER A 35 2.96 13.68 -6.77
N GLN A 36 2.32 12.92 -7.67
CA GLN A 36 2.91 12.37 -8.88
C GLN A 36 1.88 12.34 -10.03
N GLN A 37 2.38 12.41 -11.27
CA GLN A 37 1.56 12.30 -12.48
C GLN A 37 1.38 10.84 -12.88
N GLY A 38 0.22 10.48 -13.44
CA GLY A 38 -0.07 9.13 -13.93
C GLY A 38 -1.35 8.54 -13.36
N CYS A 39 -1.47 7.22 -13.46
CA CYS A 39 -2.55 6.41 -12.90
C CYS A 39 -1.93 5.33 -12.03
N ASP A 40 -1.71 5.63 -10.75
CA ASP A 40 -1.06 4.71 -9.83
C ASP A 40 -2.07 4.14 -8.84
N LEU A 41 -1.89 2.88 -8.50
CA LEU A 41 -2.70 2.24 -7.49
C LEU A 41 -2.43 2.90 -6.12
N ALA A 42 -3.48 3.04 -5.34
CA ALA A 42 -3.41 3.59 -4.00
C ALA A 42 -4.46 2.94 -3.10
N VAL A 43 -4.20 2.99 -1.80
CA VAL A 43 -5.09 2.48 -0.75
C VAL A 43 -5.44 3.58 0.23
N LYS A 44 -6.65 3.53 0.79
CA LYS A 44 -7.11 4.45 1.85
C LYS A 44 -7.14 3.70 3.18
N ILE A 45 -6.29 4.14 4.10
CA ILE A 45 -6.11 3.57 5.44
C ILE A 45 -6.37 4.70 6.45
N ASP A 46 -7.31 4.47 7.37
CA ASP A 46 -7.69 5.46 8.40
C ASP A 46 -7.98 6.85 7.80
N GLU A 47 -8.84 6.87 6.77
CA GLU A 47 -9.22 8.07 5.99
C GLU A 47 -8.10 8.76 5.19
N LYS A 48 -6.87 8.24 5.20
CA LYS A 48 -5.75 8.78 4.45
C LYS A 48 -5.33 7.88 3.30
N ALA A 49 -5.16 8.47 2.12
CA ALA A 49 -4.71 7.76 0.93
C ALA A 49 -3.18 7.67 0.87
N TYR A 50 -2.68 6.54 0.37
CA TYR A 50 -1.27 6.27 0.16
C TYR A 50 -1.10 5.54 -1.17
N PHE A 51 -0.14 5.97 -1.99
CA PHE A 51 0.31 5.14 -3.10
C PHE A 51 0.87 3.83 -2.58
N ILE A 52 0.58 2.75 -3.30
CA ILE A 52 1.07 1.41 -2.97
C ILE A 52 2.38 1.15 -3.70
N ASP A 53 3.29 0.43 -3.05
CA ASP A 53 4.41 -0.25 -3.69
C ASP A 53 4.22 -1.76 -3.52
N GLY A 54 4.57 -2.54 -4.55
CA GLY A 54 4.39 -4.00 -4.55
C GLY A 54 3.14 -4.50 -5.26
N ALA A 55 2.30 -3.59 -5.77
CA ALA A 55 1.19 -3.88 -6.68
C ALA A 55 0.99 -2.67 -7.61
N HIS A 56 0.69 -2.91 -8.88
CA HIS A 56 0.43 -1.87 -9.88
C HIS A 56 -1.00 -1.96 -10.40
N ILE A 57 -1.48 -0.85 -10.95
CA ILE A 57 -2.89 -0.75 -11.38
C ILE A 57 -3.22 -1.71 -12.53
N ASP A 58 -2.25 -1.99 -13.40
CA ASP A 58 -2.41 -2.84 -14.59
C ASP A 58 -2.13 -4.33 -14.30
N ASP A 59 -1.71 -4.68 -13.08
CA ASP A 59 -1.50 -6.08 -12.67
C ASP A 59 -2.81 -6.89 -12.68
N PHE A 60 -3.95 -6.20 -12.74
CA PHE A 60 -5.30 -6.77 -12.67
C PHE A 60 -6.07 -6.70 -14.00
N GLY A 61 -5.42 -6.25 -15.08
CA GLY A 61 -6.03 -6.06 -16.40
C GLY A 61 -6.17 -4.59 -16.77
N ASP A 62 -7.16 -4.24 -17.59
CA ASP A 62 -7.40 -2.84 -18.00
C ASP A 62 -7.81 -1.99 -16.79
N ALA A 63 -6.93 -1.05 -16.41
CA ALA A 63 -7.17 -0.13 -15.30
C ALA A 63 -8.46 0.70 -15.44
N HIS A 64 -8.97 0.91 -16.66
CA HIS A 64 -10.21 1.65 -16.91
C HIS A 64 -11.45 0.76 -16.93
N ASP A 65 -11.31 -0.56 -16.92
CA ASP A 65 -12.45 -1.46 -16.89
C ASP A 65 -13.25 -1.30 -15.57
N LYS A 66 -14.57 -1.34 -15.66
CA LYS A 66 -15.45 -1.13 -14.48
C LYS A 66 -15.57 -2.37 -13.60
N ASN A 67 -15.26 -3.54 -14.11
CA ASN A 67 -15.39 -4.83 -13.42
C ASN A 67 -14.09 -5.26 -12.77
N ILE A 68 -12.93 -4.99 -13.40
CA ILE A 68 -11.61 -5.38 -12.89
C ILE A 68 -10.67 -4.20 -12.61
N GLY A 69 -10.88 -3.06 -13.26
CA GLY A 69 -10.01 -1.88 -13.16
C GLY A 69 -10.26 -1.01 -11.92
N PHE A 70 -9.40 0.00 -11.76
CA PHE A 70 -9.33 0.88 -10.58
C PHE A 70 -9.42 2.39 -10.90
N CYS A 71 -9.21 2.83 -12.14
CA CYS A 71 -9.31 4.24 -12.50
C CYS A 71 -10.73 4.78 -12.35
N ASN A 72 -11.72 3.94 -12.62
CA ASN A 72 -13.12 4.32 -12.66
C ASN A 72 -13.91 3.92 -11.42
N VAL A 73 -13.37 3.06 -10.55
CA VAL A 73 -14.07 2.42 -9.44
C VAL A 73 -13.18 2.36 -8.19
N VAL A 74 -13.78 2.60 -7.01
CA VAL A 74 -13.17 2.32 -5.71
C VAL A 74 -13.59 0.92 -5.27
N ARG A 75 -12.63 0.05 -4.97
CA ARG A 75 -12.87 -1.35 -4.58
C ARG A 75 -12.44 -1.59 -3.15
N LYS A 76 -12.96 -2.63 -2.52
CA LYS A 76 -12.39 -3.17 -1.27
C LYS A 76 -11.29 -4.17 -1.61
N ALA A 77 -10.17 -4.04 -0.92
CA ALA A 77 -9.05 -4.97 -1.02
C ALA A 77 -8.58 -5.39 0.37
N GLU A 78 -8.23 -6.66 0.50
CA GLU A 78 -7.45 -7.15 1.63
C GLU A 78 -5.98 -6.91 1.34
N VAL A 79 -5.31 -6.14 2.20
CA VAL A 79 -3.90 -5.80 2.06
C VAL A 79 -3.11 -6.19 3.30
N THR A 80 -1.86 -6.60 3.09
CA THR A 80 -0.88 -6.79 4.16
C THR A 80 0.33 -5.92 3.84
N GLY A 81 0.82 -5.20 4.84
CA GLY A 81 1.97 -4.32 4.67
C GLY A 81 2.10 -3.30 5.79
N LYS A 82 2.84 -2.23 5.50
CA LYS A 82 3.08 -1.10 6.41
C LYS A 82 3.21 0.21 5.62
N VAL A 83 2.86 1.32 6.26
CA VAL A 83 3.17 2.65 5.73
C VAL A 83 4.61 3.00 6.09
N GLU A 84 5.42 3.31 5.09
CA GLU A 84 6.83 3.68 5.24
C GLU A 84 7.16 4.78 4.23
N ASN A 85 7.75 5.89 4.70
CA ASN A 85 8.08 7.05 3.86
C ASN A 85 6.89 7.60 3.05
N GLY A 86 5.69 7.61 3.63
CA GLY A 86 4.49 8.15 2.99
C GLY A 86 3.88 7.27 1.90
N ARG A 87 4.36 6.02 1.74
CA ARG A 87 3.79 5.03 0.82
C ARG A 87 3.41 3.77 1.57
N PHE A 88 2.42 3.04 1.07
CA PHE A 88 2.07 1.73 1.62
C PHE A 88 2.90 0.65 0.92
N LYS A 89 3.86 0.07 1.65
CA LYS A 89 4.66 -1.05 1.17
C LYS A 89 3.86 -2.33 1.37
N ALA A 90 3.27 -2.84 0.30
CA ALA A 90 2.46 -4.04 0.34
C ALA A 90 3.32 -5.30 0.18
N THR A 91 3.00 -6.32 0.97
CA THR A 91 3.49 -7.69 0.79
C THR A 91 2.42 -8.61 0.24
N SER A 92 1.14 -8.25 0.41
CA SER A 92 0.03 -8.90 -0.28
C SER A 92 -1.04 -7.87 -0.63
N PHE A 93 -1.65 -8.03 -1.80
CA PHE A 93 -2.83 -7.28 -2.22
C PHE A 93 -3.81 -8.25 -2.87
N LYS A 94 -5.06 -8.27 -2.38
CA LYS A 94 -6.11 -9.12 -2.92
C LYS A 94 -7.41 -8.33 -3.01
N ILE A 95 -7.99 -8.24 -4.20
CA ILE A 95 -9.33 -7.68 -4.39
C ILE A 95 -10.33 -8.59 -3.67
N ILE A 96 -11.21 -7.99 -2.88
CA ILE A 96 -12.37 -8.69 -2.34
C ILE A 96 -13.46 -8.50 -3.38
N GLU A 97 -13.74 -9.54 -4.15
CA GLU A 97 -14.89 -9.57 -5.06
C GLU A 97 -16.17 -9.35 -4.23
N GLU A 98 -17.10 -8.56 -4.76
CA GLU A 98 -18.49 -8.54 -4.29
C GLU A 98 -19.29 -9.66 -4.97
#